data_AF-A0A662WE99-F1
#
_entry.id   AF-A0A662WE99-F1
#
_cell.length_a   1.000
_cell.length_b   1.000
_cell.length_c   1.000
_cell.angle_alpha   90.00
_cell.angle_beta   90.00
_cell.angle_gamma   90.00
#
_symmetry.space_group_name_H-M   'P 1'
#
loop_
_entity.id
_entity.type
_entity.pdbx_description
1 polymer ?
#
loop_
_entity_poly.entity_id
_entity_poly.type
_entity_poly.pdbx_seq_one_letter_code
_entity_poly.pdbx_strand_id
1 'polypeptide(L)'
;MNSFRPICPLCPGFEEGQLGKTFAIASEANGIVAVIAGLVAQVSADYFGEIGPFRVAVLVTAIAAAFVFAWPENYGSPSKRGNKDASITRETDTGGLVANAYALGFCYSLFEGAMYTFVFLWYPTLEGVVPGGELPSGLVSSSFMLCIAIGGKLFDLVVGSKCLREELLLVLTTAPSAVALLIPTVCAFAVRL
;
A
#
# COMPACT_ATOMS: atom_id res chain seq x y z
N MET A 1 -33.06 33.75 2.81
CA MET A 1 -33.85 32.50 2.70
C MET A 1 -32.89 31.34 2.59
N ASN A 2 -32.53 30.77 3.74
CA ASN A 2 -31.63 29.62 3.84
C ASN A 2 -32.39 28.36 3.47
N SER A 3 -32.19 27.87 2.25
CA SER A 3 -32.67 26.56 1.83
C SER A 3 -31.67 25.50 2.31
N PHE A 4 -31.79 25.12 3.58
CA PHE A 4 -31.19 23.88 4.08
C PHE A 4 -31.97 22.72 3.46
N ARG A 5 -31.38 22.05 2.45
CA ARG A 5 -31.86 20.73 2.04
C ARG A 5 -31.63 19.76 3.21
N PRO A 6 -32.65 19.02 3.67
CA PRO A 6 -32.43 17.92 4.61
C PRO A 6 -31.76 16.78 3.84
N ILE A 7 -30.45 16.60 4.01
CA ILE A 7 -29.71 15.48 3.43
C ILE A 7 -29.75 14.33 4.45
N CYS A 8 -30.52 13.29 4.10
CA CYS A 8 -30.53 11.91 4.61
C CYS A 8 -30.50 11.63 6.14
N PRO A 9 -31.57 11.08 6.75
CA PRO A 9 -31.54 10.55 8.11
C PRO A 9 -31.02 9.09 8.22
N LEU A 10 -30.22 8.60 7.25
CA LEU A 10 -29.99 7.15 7.06
C LEU A 10 -28.52 6.71 6.84
N CYS A 11 -27.53 7.39 7.43
CA CYS A 11 -26.20 6.78 7.60
C CYS A 11 -25.92 6.55 9.08
N PRO A 12 -26.37 5.42 9.68
CA PRO A 12 -25.81 4.97 10.94
C PRO A 12 -24.29 4.81 10.75
N GLY A 13 -23.50 5.33 11.69
CA GLY A 13 -22.08 5.01 11.74
C GLY A 13 -21.87 3.50 11.69
N PHE A 14 -20.82 3.07 10.98
CA PHE A 14 -20.48 1.65 10.81
C PHE A 14 -20.55 0.89 12.13
N GLU A 15 -21.20 -0.26 12.14
CA GLU A 15 -21.18 -1.21 13.26
C GLU A 15 -19.72 -1.67 13.50
N GLU A 16 -19.25 -1.79 14.75
CA GLU A 16 -17.83 -2.00 15.08
C GLU A 16 -17.21 -3.23 14.36
N GLY A 17 -18.01 -4.27 14.07
CA GLY A 17 -17.57 -5.44 13.31
C GLY A 17 -17.51 -5.25 11.78
N GLN A 18 -18.23 -4.27 11.23
CA GLN A 18 -18.27 -3.98 9.80
C GLN A 18 -17.09 -3.09 9.36
N LEU A 19 -16.55 -2.29 10.27
CA LEU A 19 -15.41 -1.40 9.99
C LEU A 19 -14.13 -2.21 9.63
N GLY A 20 -13.79 -3.20 10.45
CA GLY A 20 -12.63 -4.07 10.20
C GLY A 20 -12.76 -4.86 8.89
N LYS A 21 -13.97 -5.34 8.58
CA LYS A 21 -14.23 -6.04 7.32
C LYS A 21 -14.09 -5.12 6.10
N THR A 22 -14.59 -3.88 6.17
CA THR A 22 -14.43 -2.90 5.08
C THR A 22 -12.97 -2.52 4.89
N PHE A 23 -12.21 -2.31 5.97
CA PHE A 23 -10.77 -2.04 5.87
C PHE A 23 -9.99 -3.21 5.28
N ALA A 24 -10.30 -4.44 5.68
CA ALA A 24 -9.66 -5.63 5.13
C ALA A 24 -9.93 -5.77 3.62
N ILE A 25 -11.20 -5.61 3.20
CA ILE A 25 -11.59 -5.65 1.78
C ILE A 25 -10.91 -4.50 1.01
N ALA A 26 -10.85 -3.30 1.57
CA ALA A 26 -10.20 -2.15 0.94
C ALA A 26 -8.68 -2.38 0.75
N SER A 27 -8.02 -2.94 1.76
CA SER A 27 -6.59 -3.28 1.70
C SER A 27 -6.30 -4.35 0.64
N GLU A 28 -7.13 -5.40 0.57
CA GLU A 28 -7.03 -6.43 -0.47
C GLU A 28 -7.29 -5.87 -1.87
N ALA A 29 -8.31 -5.03 -2.02
CA ALA A 29 -8.64 -4.38 -3.28
C ALA A 29 -7.51 -3.47 -3.77
N ASN A 30 -6.79 -2.79 -2.89
CA ASN A 30 -5.65 -1.95 -3.25
C ASN A 30 -4.57 -2.75 -3.99
N GLY A 31 -4.27 -3.97 -3.51
CA GLY A 31 -3.31 -4.86 -4.19
C GLY A 31 -3.76 -5.30 -5.58
N ILE A 32 -5.03 -5.68 -5.74
CA ILE A 32 -5.61 -6.08 -7.03
C ILE A 32 -5.60 -4.91 -8.02
N VAL A 33 -6.03 -3.73 -7.57
CA VAL A 33 -6.04 -2.51 -8.37
C VAL A 33 -4.63 -2.13 -8.82
N ALA A 34 -3.61 -2.29 -7.97
CA ALA A 34 -2.22 -2.02 -8.34
C ALA A 34 -1.73 -2.90 -9.50
N VAL A 35 -2.07 -4.20 -9.51
CA VAL A 35 -1.72 -5.12 -10.62
C VAL A 35 -2.43 -4.70 -11.91
N ILE A 36 -3.73 -4.41 -11.84
CA ILE A 36 -4.51 -3.98 -13.01
C ILE A 36 -3.98 -2.64 -13.54
N ALA A 37 -3.63 -1.70 -12.66
CA ALA A 37 -3.09 -0.41 -13.04
C ALA A 37 -1.77 -0.53 -13.81
N GLY A 38 -0.89 -1.47 -13.43
CA GLY A 38 0.33 -1.75 -14.19
C GLY A 38 0.06 -2.27 -15.61
N LEU A 39 -0.94 -3.16 -15.77
CA LEU A 39 -1.32 -3.68 -17.09
C LEU A 39 -1.94 -2.58 -17.96
N VAL A 40 -2.82 -1.77 -17.37
CA VAL A 40 -3.42 -0.60 -18.04
C VAL A 40 -2.35 0.42 -18.42
N ALA A 41 -1.32 0.61 -17.57
CA ALA A 41 -0.19 1.47 -17.89
C ALA A 41 0.58 0.94 -19.11
N GLN A 42 0.84 -0.37 -19.20
CA GLN A 42 1.51 -0.94 -20.37
C GLN A 42 0.68 -0.73 -21.64
N VAL A 43 -0.60 -1.11 -21.62
CA VAL A 43 -1.51 -0.92 -22.76
C VAL A 43 -1.57 0.54 -23.16
N SER A 44 -1.65 1.45 -22.19
CA SER A 44 -1.69 2.88 -22.48
C SER A 44 -0.39 3.40 -23.08
N ALA A 45 0.77 2.85 -22.70
CA ALA A 45 2.04 3.19 -23.29
C ALA A 45 2.11 2.72 -24.76
N ASP A 46 1.60 1.52 -25.05
CA ASP A 46 1.61 0.93 -26.39
C ASP A 46 0.74 1.74 -27.38
N TYR A 47 -0.40 2.29 -26.94
CA TYR A 47 -1.32 3.06 -27.81
C TYR A 47 -1.04 4.57 -27.88
N PHE A 48 -0.63 5.18 -26.76
CA PHE A 48 -0.53 6.64 -26.64
C PHE A 48 0.92 7.14 -26.43
N GLY A 49 1.90 6.24 -26.53
CA GLY A 49 3.31 6.53 -26.26
C GLY A 49 3.59 6.75 -24.77
N GLU A 50 4.78 7.28 -24.46
CA GLU A 50 5.25 7.48 -23.07
C GLU A 50 4.32 8.37 -22.22
N ILE A 51 3.51 9.23 -22.85
CA ILE A 51 2.56 10.13 -22.17
C ILE A 51 1.25 9.41 -21.80
N GLY A 52 0.97 8.25 -22.41
CA GLY A 52 -0.25 7.48 -22.22
C GLY A 52 -0.63 7.22 -20.76
N PRO A 53 0.24 6.57 -19.96
CA PRO A 53 -0.04 6.24 -18.57
C PRO A 53 -0.42 7.46 -17.73
N PHE A 54 0.23 8.61 -17.97
CA PHE A 54 -0.08 9.86 -17.27
C PHE A 54 -1.48 10.37 -17.60
N ARG A 55 -1.93 10.27 -18.85
CA ARG A 55 -3.29 10.67 -19.25
C ARG A 55 -4.33 9.79 -18.58
N VAL A 56 -4.09 8.49 -18.51
CA VAL A 56 -4.99 7.55 -17.81
C VAL A 56 -5.04 7.87 -16.31
N ALA A 57 -3.90 8.14 -15.67
CA ALA A 57 -3.84 8.51 -14.26
C ALA A 57 -4.66 9.77 -13.94
N VAL A 58 -4.58 10.81 -14.80
CA VAL A 58 -5.39 12.03 -14.66
C VAL A 58 -6.89 11.73 -14.77
N LEU A 59 -7.29 10.90 -15.75
CA LEU A 59 -8.69 10.51 -15.93
C LEU A 59 -9.22 9.73 -14.71
N VAL A 60 -8.46 8.76 -14.22
CA VAL A 60 -8.82 7.98 -13.01
C VAL A 60 -8.94 8.89 -11.80
N THR A 61 -8.02 9.84 -11.62
CA THR A 61 -8.05 10.81 -10.51
C THR A 61 -9.27 11.73 -10.60
N ALA A 62 -9.65 12.18 -11.79
CA ALA A 62 -10.84 13.00 -11.98
C ALA A 62 -12.12 12.24 -11.64
N ILE A 63 -12.20 10.96 -12.02
CA ILE A 63 -13.32 10.07 -11.65
C ILE A 63 -13.38 9.88 -10.14
N ALA A 64 -12.24 9.59 -9.50
CA ALA A 64 -12.16 9.44 -8.04
C ALA A 64 -12.61 10.73 -7.32
N ALA A 65 -12.16 11.90 -7.79
CA ALA A 65 -12.60 13.18 -7.26
C ALA A 65 -14.12 13.38 -7.40
N ALA A 66 -14.72 13.01 -8.53
CA ALA A 66 -16.17 13.09 -8.74
C ALA A 66 -16.95 12.23 -7.72
N PHE A 67 -16.45 11.04 -7.40
CA PHE A 67 -17.04 10.19 -6.35
C PHE A 67 -16.88 10.81 -4.96
N VAL A 68 -15.74 11.40 -4.64
CA VAL A 68 -15.51 12.09 -3.37
C VAL A 68 -16.44 13.30 -3.22
N PHE A 69 -16.65 14.08 -4.28
CA PHE A 69 -17.61 15.21 -4.25
C PHE A 69 -19.06 14.76 -4.07
N ALA A 70 -19.41 13.56 -4.52
CA ALA A 70 -20.73 12.98 -4.32
C ALA A 70 -20.90 12.33 -2.93
N TRP A 71 -19.83 12.22 -2.14
CA TRP A 71 -19.86 11.56 -0.84
C TRP A 71 -20.57 12.44 0.19
N PRO A 72 -21.67 11.96 0.81
CA PRO A 72 -22.33 12.71 1.87
C PRO A 72 -21.45 12.74 3.12
N GLU A 73 -21.21 13.94 3.67
CA GLU A 73 -20.37 14.12 4.85
C GLU A 73 -20.96 13.39 6.07
N ASN A 74 -20.16 12.53 6.69
CA ASN A 74 -20.57 11.81 7.90
C ASN A 74 -20.23 12.67 9.11
N TYR A 75 -21.10 13.64 9.41
CA TYR A 75 -21.04 14.35 10.67
C TYR A 75 -21.43 13.38 11.78
N GLY A 76 -20.43 12.82 12.47
CA GLY A 76 -20.64 11.94 13.61
C GLY A 76 -21.72 12.50 14.54
N SER A 77 -22.51 11.61 15.16
CA SER A 77 -23.60 12.00 16.04
C SER A 77 -23.10 13.05 17.05
N PRO A 78 -23.82 14.17 17.27
CA PRO A 78 -23.44 15.13 18.29
C PRO A 78 -23.40 14.38 19.61
N SER A 79 -22.19 14.11 20.09
CA SER A 79 -21.98 13.49 21.39
C SER A 79 -22.63 14.42 22.40
N LYS A 80 -23.69 13.93 23.06
CA LYS A 80 -24.21 14.58 24.26
C LYS A 80 -22.99 14.90 25.11
N ARG A 81 -22.82 16.18 25.45
CA ARG A 81 -21.72 16.72 26.23
C ARG A 81 -21.78 16.15 27.66
N GLY A 82 -21.51 14.86 27.79
CA GLY A 82 -21.34 14.13 29.02
C GLY A 82 -19.86 14.19 29.38
N ASN A 83 -19.57 15.03 30.36
CA ASN A 83 -18.38 15.02 31.21
C ASN A 83 -17.06 14.58 30.54
N LYS A 84 -16.33 15.54 29.97
CA LYS A 84 -14.93 15.37 29.51
C LYS A 84 -13.95 15.34 30.68
N ASP A 85 -14.15 14.40 31.59
CA ASP A 85 -13.14 13.98 32.57
C ASP A 85 -12.89 12.47 32.43
N ALA A 86 -12.92 11.95 31.20
CA ALA A 86 -12.18 10.74 30.87
C ALA A 86 -10.70 11.15 30.82
N SER A 87 -10.11 11.23 32.01
CA SER A 87 -8.67 11.25 32.19
C SER A 87 -8.10 10.17 31.28
N ILE A 88 -7.23 10.56 30.35
CA ILE A 88 -6.30 9.63 29.71
C ILE A 88 -5.43 9.13 30.86
N THR A 89 -5.92 8.12 31.57
CA THR A 89 -5.17 7.42 32.59
C THR A 89 -4.06 6.72 31.83
N ARG A 90 -2.92 7.38 31.72
CA ARG A 90 -1.70 6.81 31.15
C ARG A 90 -1.36 5.62 32.04
N GLU A 91 -1.71 4.42 31.59
CA GLU A 91 -1.22 3.19 32.20
C GLU A 91 0.31 3.24 32.15
N THR A 92 0.91 3.34 33.34
CA THR A 92 2.34 3.52 33.57
C THR A 92 3.16 2.28 33.20
N ASP A 93 2.53 1.20 32.76
CA ASP A 93 3.17 -0.02 32.26
C ASP A 93 3.48 0.07 30.74
N THR A 94 3.80 1.28 30.28
CA THR A 94 3.99 1.61 28.87
C THR A 94 5.40 1.29 28.36
N GLY A 95 6.38 1.00 29.23
CA GLY A 95 7.78 0.84 28.82
C GLY A 95 8.00 -0.26 27.77
N GLY A 96 7.42 -1.44 28.00
CA GLY A 96 7.52 -2.58 27.07
C GLY A 96 6.68 -2.38 25.79
N LEU A 97 5.48 -1.82 25.93
CA LEU A 97 4.59 -1.54 24.79
C LEU A 97 5.18 -0.48 23.86
N VAL A 98 5.82 0.55 24.45
CA VAL A 98 6.50 1.64 23.74
C VAL A 98 7.77 1.12 23.06
N ALA A 99 8.57 0.27 23.72
CA ALA A 99 9.73 -0.36 23.10
C ALA A 99 9.36 -1.25 21.90
N ASN A 100 8.30 -2.05 22.03
CA ASN A 100 7.79 -2.88 20.93
C ASN A 100 7.24 -2.02 19.78
N ALA A 101 6.53 -0.93 20.08
CA ALA A 101 6.03 -0.01 19.07
C ALA A 101 7.18 0.68 18.30
N TYR A 102 8.25 1.10 19.00
CA TYR A 102 9.44 1.65 18.36
C TYR A 102 10.18 0.61 17.52
N ALA A 103 10.31 -0.64 17.99
CA ALA A 103 10.92 -1.72 17.23
C ALA A 103 10.12 -2.02 15.95
N LEU A 104 8.78 -2.07 16.05
CA LEU A 104 7.90 -2.26 14.90
C LEU A 104 8.04 -1.12 13.87
N GLY A 105 8.04 0.12 14.35
CA GLY A 105 8.22 1.30 13.51
C GLY A 105 9.59 1.33 12.82
N PHE A 106 10.64 0.89 13.52
CA PHE A 106 11.98 0.79 12.96
C PHE A 106 12.07 -0.30 11.87
N CYS A 107 11.56 -1.49 12.14
CA CYS A 107 11.47 -2.57 11.14
C CYS A 107 10.67 -2.14 9.91
N TYR A 108 9.54 -1.46 10.11
CA TYR A 108 8.72 -0.93 9.01
C TYR A 108 9.49 0.11 8.19
N SER A 109 10.19 1.04 8.84
CA SER A 109 10.99 2.07 8.16
C SER A 109 12.12 1.46 7.33
N LEU A 110 12.80 0.43 7.85
CA LEU A 110 13.84 -0.29 7.10
C LEU A 110 13.25 -1.03 5.90
N PHE A 111 12.11 -1.69 6.07
CA PHE A 111 11.42 -2.39 4.98
C PHE A 111 10.96 -1.43 3.89
N GLU A 112 10.34 -0.30 4.26
CA GLU A 112 9.89 0.72 3.33
C GLU A 112 11.08 1.35 2.58
N GLY A 113 12.16 1.67 3.30
CA GLY A 113 13.39 2.20 2.70
C GLY A 113 14.04 1.23 1.70
N ALA A 114 14.08 -0.06 2.03
CA ALA A 114 14.56 -1.10 1.13
C ALA A 114 13.68 -1.23 -0.13
N MET A 115 12.35 -1.18 0.03
CA MET A 115 11.40 -1.23 -1.08
C MET A 115 11.57 -0.03 -2.02
N TYR A 116 11.68 1.20 -1.50
CA TYR A 116 11.89 2.37 -2.34
C TYR A 116 13.22 2.33 -3.08
N THR A 117 14.29 1.89 -2.40
CA THR A 117 15.60 1.70 -3.04
C THR A 117 15.49 0.77 -4.24
N PHE A 118 14.82 -0.38 -4.10
CA PHE A 118 14.55 -1.27 -5.22
C PHE A 118 13.77 -0.58 -6.34
N VAL A 119 12.67 0.12 -6.01
CA VAL A 119 11.80 0.81 -6.99
C VAL A 119 12.55 1.94 -7.74
N PHE A 120 13.57 2.55 -7.15
CA PHE A 120 14.41 3.52 -7.86
C PHE A 120 15.47 2.86 -8.76
N LEU A 121 16.04 1.72 -8.35
CA LEU A 121 17.17 1.10 -9.04
C LEU A 121 16.80 0.09 -10.11
N TRP A 122 15.61 -0.54 -10.05
CA TRP A 122 15.26 -1.62 -10.98
C TRP A 122 15.27 -1.16 -12.44
N TYR A 123 14.70 0.00 -12.76
CA TYR A 123 14.60 0.51 -14.13
C TYR A 123 15.98 0.76 -14.77
N PRO A 124 16.88 1.58 -14.18
CA PRO A 124 18.22 1.79 -14.75
C PRO A 124 19.09 0.52 -14.76
N THR A 125 18.87 -0.41 -13.82
CA THR A 125 19.59 -1.69 -13.78
C THR A 125 19.17 -2.60 -14.94
N LEU A 126 17.88 -2.65 -15.26
CA LEU A 126 17.36 -3.41 -16.40
C LEU A 126 17.79 -2.81 -17.74
N GLU A 127 17.76 -1.49 -17.86
CA GLU A 127 18.23 -0.78 -19.06
C GLU A 127 19.72 -1.06 -19.33
N GLY A 128 20.56 -1.12 -18.29
CA GLY A 128 21.98 -1.44 -18.44
C GLY A 128 22.28 -2.88 -18.84
N VAL A 129 21.35 -3.82 -18.61
CA VAL A 129 21.53 -5.26 -18.89
C VAL A 129 20.85 -5.68 -20.21
N VAL A 130 19.89 -4.90 -20.71
CA VAL A 130 19.17 -5.17 -21.97
C VAL A 130 19.75 -4.30 -23.10
N PRO A 131 20.69 -4.82 -23.93
CA PRO A 131 21.24 -4.04 -25.04
C PRO A 131 20.19 -3.82 -26.14
N GLY A 132 19.67 -2.60 -26.23
CA GLY A 132 18.92 -2.10 -27.39
C GLY A 132 17.46 -2.54 -27.51
N GLY A 133 16.82 -3.03 -26.44
CA GLY A 133 15.40 -3.38 -26.41
C GLY A 133 14.53 -2.31 -25.74
N GLU A 134 13.34 -2.06 -26.30
CA GLU A 134 12.30 -1.29 -25.59
C GLU A 134 11.81 -2.10 -24.39
N LEU A 135 11.98 -1.56 -23.18
CA LEU A 135 11.60 -2.25 -21.95
C LEU A 135 10.11 -2.01 -21.64
N PRO A 136 9.26 -3.04 -21.59
CA PRO A 136 7.85 -2.90 -21.20
C PRO A 136 7.74 -2.63 -19.70
N SER A 137 7.94 -1.37 -19.31
CA SER A 137 8.04 -0.92 -17.92
C SER A 137 6.78 -1.18 -17.11
N GLY A 138 5.60 -1.08 -17.73
CA GLY A 138 4.32 -1.37 -17.09
C GLY A 138 4.14 -2.86 -16.79
N LEU A 139 4.59 -3.74 -17.70
CA LEU A 139 4.51 -5.18 -17.49
C LEU A 139 5.44 -5.67 -16.37
N VAL A 140 6.67 -5.14 -16.33
CA VAL A 140 7.63 -5.47 -15.26
C VAL A 140 7.10 -4.97 -13.91
N SER A 141 6.59 -3.74 -13.84
CA SER A 141 5.96 -3.21 -12.63
C SER A 141 4.76 -4.05 -12.16
N SER A 142 3.91 -4.50 -13.11
CA SER A 142 2.78 -5.40 -12.82
C SER A 142 3.23 -6.72 -12.21
N SER A 143 4.34 -7.29 -12.70
CA SER A 143 4.88 -8.54 -12.17
C SER A 143 5.33 -8.40 -10.71
N PHE A 144 5.95 -7.27 -10.34
CA PHE A 144 6.33 -7.00 -8.95
C PHE A 144 5.11 -6.85 -8.04
N MET A 145 4.09 -6.11 -8.49
CA MET A 145 2.83 -5.96 -7.74
C MET A 145 2.10 -7.30 -7.59
N LEU A 146 2.14 -8.15 -8.61
CA LEU A 146 1.56 -9.49 -8.56
C LEU A 146 2.29 -10.38 -7.55
N CYS A 147 3.63 -10.36 -7.53
CA CYS A 147 4.42 -11.09 -6.54
C CYS A 147 4.09 -10.64 -5.10
N ILE A 148 3.92 -9.34 -4.87
CA ILE A 148 3.51 -8.82 -3.55
C ILE A 148 2.11 -9.32 -3.17
N ALA A 149 1.16 -9.30 -4.10
CA ALA A 149 -0.20 -9.80 -3.86
C ALA A 149 -0.22 -11.32 -3.54
N ILE A 150 0.56 -12.12 -4.28
CA ILE A 150 0.73 -13.56 -4.01
C ILE A 150 1.37 -13.78 -2.63
N GLY A 151 2.40 -12.98 -2.29
CA GLY A 151 3.06 -13.03 -0.99
C GLY A 151 2.10 -12.80 0.18
N GLY A 152 1.18 -11.84 0.05
CA GLY A 152 0.14 -11.59 1.05
C GLY A 152 -0.79 -12.78 1.25
N LYS A 153 -1.26 -13.41 0.17
CA LYS A 153 -2.11 -14.62 0.25
C LYS A 153 -1.36 -15.83 0.80
N LEU A 154 -0.09 -16.00 0.42
CA LEU A 154 0.74 -17.06 0.97
C LEU A 154 0.96 -16.87 2.47
N PHE A 155 1.17 -15.64 2.93
CA PHE A 155 1.29 -15.31 4.34
C PHE A 155 0.02 -15.67 5.12
N ASP A 156 -1.16 -15.27 4.63
CA ASP A 156 -2.44 -15.62 5.25
C ASP A 156 -2.62 -17.15 5.38
N LEU A 157 -2.23 -17.91 4.37
CA LEU A 157 -2.30 -19.38 4.38
C LEU A 157 -1.33 -20.00 5.39
N VAL A 158 -0.10 -19.50 5.47
CA VAL A 158 0.94 -20.01 6.39
C VAL A 158 0.59 -19.71 7.85
N VAL A 159 0.15 -18.49 8.14
CA VAL A 159 -0.31 -18.08 9.48
C VAL A 159 -1.57 -18.85 9.87
N GLY A 160 -2.54 -18.99 8.96
CA GLY A 160 -3.77 -19.77 9.18
C GLY A 160 -3.51 -21.24 9.49
N SER A 161 -2.43 -21.81 8.94
CA SER A 161 -2.04 -23.21 9.16
C SER A 161 -1.31 -23.44 10.50
N LYS A 162 -0.99 -22.38 11.26
CA LYS A 162 -0.14 -22.41 12.48
C LYS A 162 1.21 -23.14 12.30
N CYS A 163 1.64 -23.33 11.06
CA CYS A 163 2.74 -24.24 10.72
C CYS A 163 4.10 -23.64 11.09
N LEU A 164 4.22 -22.31 11.13
CA LEU A 164 5.46 -21.58 11.41
C LEU A 164 5.19 -20.41 12.35
N ARG A 165 6.18 -20.09 13.18
CA ARG A 165 6.16 -18.89 14.02
C ARG A 165 6.35 -17.66 13.14
N GLU A 166 5.57 -16.61 13.38
CA GLU A 166 5.59 -15.35 12.62
C GLU A 166 7.01 -14.74 12.53
N GLU A 167 7.76 -14.83 13.63
CA GLU A 167 9.17 -14.43 13.73
C GLU A 167 10.08 -15.15 12.72
N LEU A 168 9.90 -16.47 12.55
CA LEU A 168 10.73 -17.28 11.66
C LEU A 168 10.38 -16.97 10.20
N LEU A 169 9.11 -16.69 9.90
CA LEU A 169 8.67 -16.28 8.58
C LEU A 169 9.32 -14.94 8.20
N LEU A 170 9.31 -13.98 9.12
CA LEU A 170 9.94 -12.66 8.93
C LEU A 170 11.44 -12.78 8.67
N VAL A 171 12.16 -13.62 9.42
CA VAL A 171 13.60 -13.86 9.19
C VAL A 171 13.84 -14.57 7.85
N LEU A 172 13.04 -15.59 7.53
CA LEU A 172 13.19 -16.38 6.31
C LEU A 172 12.92 -15.57 5.04
N THR A 173 12.04 -14.57 5.08
CA THR A 173 11.79 -13.67 3.95
C THR A 173 12.79 -12.52 3.88
N THR A 174 13.22 -11.98 5.03
CA THR A 174 14.12 -10.81 5.06
C THR A 174 15.54 -11.16 4.64
N ALA A 175 16.05 -12.33 5.01
CA ALA A 175 17.40 -12.78 4.64
C ALA A 175 17.62 -12.86 3.11
N PRO A 176 16.79 -13.55 2.30
CA PRO A 176 16.93 -13.58 0.86
C PRO A 176 16.66 -12.21 0.21
N SER A 177 15.74 -11.41 0.75
CA SER A 177 15.51 -10.04 0.25
C SER A 177 16.74 -9.14 0.43
N ALA A 178 17.44 -9.25 1.56
CA ALA A 178 18.69 -8.50 1.77
C ALA A 178 19.76 -8.88 0.75
N VAL A 179 19.90 -10.17 0.43
CA VAL A 179 20.83 -10.64 -0.62
C VAL A 179 20.40 -10.15 -1.99
N ALA A 180 19.10 -10.19 -2.31
CA ALA A 180 18.58 -9.73 -3.59
C ALA A 180 18.79 -8.22 -3.80
N LEU A 181 18.67 -7.40 -2.76
CA LEU A 181 18.89 -5.94 -2.83
C LEU A 181 20.37 -5.55 -2.98
N LEU A 182 21.29 -6.44 -2.62
CA LEU A 182 22.71 -6.24 -2.90
C LEU A 182 23.02 -6.34 -4.40
N ILE A 183 22.20 -7.05 -5.18
CA ILE A 183 22.47 -7.26 -6.61
C ILE A 183 22.29 -5.96 -7.42
N PRO A 184 21.16 -5.22 -7.36
CA PRO A 184 21.01 -3.94 -8.06
C PRO A 184 22.01 -2.89 -7.60
N THR A 185 22.38 -2.86 -6.31
CA THR A 185 23.34 -1.87 -5.79
C THR A 185 24.76 -2.12 -6.32
N VAL A 186 25.18 -3.39 -6.39
CA VAL A 186 26.48 -3.77 -6.97
C VAL A 186 26.49 -3.59 -8.49
N CYS A 187 25.43 -4.01 -9.20
CA CYS A 187 25.33 -3.82 -10.65
C CYS A 187 25.27 -2.35 -11.05
N ALA A 188 24.49 -1.52 -10.36
CA ALA A 188 24.42 -0.09 -10.64
C ALA A 188 25.75 0.63 -10.35
N PHE A 189 26.52 0.16 -9.36
CA PHE A 189 27.87 0.66 -9.09
C PHE A 189 28.86 0.22 -10.17
N ALA A 190 28.80 -1.04 -10.61
CA ALA A 190 29.69 -1.60 -11.64
C ALA A 190 29.47 -0.98 -13.03
N VAL A 191 28.25 -0.58 -13.39
CA VAL A 191 27.93 0.08 -14.68
C VAL A 191 28.37 1.55 -14.69
N ARG A 192 28.62 2.17 -13.53
CA ARG A 192 29.06 3.58 -13.42
C ARG A 192 30.58 3.78 -13.38
N LEU A 193 31.37 2.71 -13.33
CA LEU A 193 32.85 2.73 -13.40
C LEU A 193 33.33 2.39 -14.81
#